data_AF-A0A397DEB0-F1
#
_entry.id   AF-A0A397DEB0-F1
#
_cell.length_a   1.000
_cell.length_b   1.000
_cell.length_c   1.000
_cell.angle_alpha   90.00
_cell.angle_beta   90.00
_cell.angle_gamma   90.00
#
_symmetry.space_group_name_H-M   'P 1'
#
loop_
_entity.id
_entity.type
_entity.pdbx_description
1 polymer ?
#
loop_
_entity_poly.entity_id
_entity_poly.type
_entity_poly.pdbx_seq_one_letter_code
_entity_poly.pdbx_strand_id
1 'polypeptide(L)'
;MSAGAEEPRCVKWRATSSCDPQGPRDSWYDASCSTTIGHGSSGYCECENRRRVREVGCDHHSFTCEDACKKDASSELHYPAGLEYVTCGSTIKLVHDESRFRLHSHEVNYGTGSGQQSVTAHGSRDDFNSYWLVKEGDGATPCALGAKIICGSTIRLEHVNSRRNLHSHDFASPLSSGRFAEVSGFGVAGDGDGGDSWTVECDNAQQCQASDKDCHTSGIPSWGRDELVRLRHVVSGKYLRTDHGVRFDQSNCPRCPIIGQQEVNAGPSGDAKALWFAGEGIYMGGSD
;
A
#
# COMPACT_ATOMS: atom_id res chain seq x y z
N MET A 1 -30.10 22.83 9.62
CA MET A 1 -29.27 23.40 8.54
C MET A 1 -28.05 22.51 8.45
N SER A 2 -28.01 21.62 7.45
CA SER A 2 -26.86 20.74 7.25
C SER A 2 -25.68 21.61 6.87
N ALA A 3 -24.60 21.58 7.64
CA ALA A 3 -23.33 22.08 7.15
C ALA A 3 -23.01 21.27 5.89
N GLY A 4 -23.06 21.90 4.72
CA GLY A 4 -22.59 21.27 3.50
C GLY A 4 -21.12 20.98 3.71
N ALA A 5 -20.75 19.70 3.68
CA ALA A 5 -19.34 19.32 3.65
C ALA A 5 -18.72 20.06 2.45
N GLU A 6 -17.70 20.85 2.72
CA GLU A 6 -16.98 21.59 1.69
C GLU A 6 -16.37 20.57 0.71
N GLU A 7 -16.68 20.66 -0.58
CA GLU A 7 -16.20 19.69 -1.57
C GLU A 7 -14.66 19.59 -1.51
N PRO A 8 -14.09 18.38 -1.36
CA PRO A 8 -12.66 18.19 -1.17
C PRO A 8 -11.88 18.82 -2.34
N ARG A 9 -11.01 19.76 -2.00
CA ARG A 9 -10.37 20.66 -2.96
C ARG A 9 -9.17 20.00 -3.64
N CYS A 10 -8.85 20.51 -4.82
CA CYS A 10 -7.62 20.13 -5.51
C CYS A 10 -6.39 20.66 -4.76
N VAL A 11 -5.35 19.82 -4.66
CA VAL A 11 -4.04 20.22 -4.11
C VAL A 11 -3.14 20.70 -5.25
N LYS A 12 -2.91 19.87 -6.29
CA LYS A 12 -2.07 20.21 -7.46
C LYS A 12 -2.04 19.12 -8.53
N TRP A 13 -1.57 19.47 -9.73
CA TRP A 13 -1.10 18.51 -10.72
C TRP A 13 0.29 18.00 -10.35
N ARG A 14 0.48 16.69 -10.52
CA ARG A 14 1.70 15.95 -10.20
C ARG A 14 2.21 15.30 -11.48
N ALA A 15 3.18 15.92 -12.14
CA ALA A 15 3.76 15.41 -13.38
C ALA A 15 4.65 14.17 -13.18
N THR A 16 4.60 13.26 -14.15
CA THR A 16 5.45 12.07 -14.24
C THR A 16 6.07 11.99 -15.62
N SER A 17 7.10 11.16 -15.75
CA SER A 17 7.85 10.97 -16.99
C SER A 17 7.45 9.68 -17.72
N SER A 18 7.94 9.51 -18.94
CA SER A 18 7.77 8.29 -19.76
C SER A 18 6.33 8.01 -20.20
N CYS A 19 5.48 9.03 -20.26
CA CYS A 19 4.07 8.89 -20.61
C CYS A 19 3.31 7.90 -19.72
N ASP A 20 3.79 7.74 -18.47
CA ASP A 20 3.27 6.79 -17.50
C ASP A 20 2.86 7.55 -16.23
N PRO A 21 1.57 7.56 -15.83
CA PRO A 21 1.13 8.22 -14.60
C PRO A 21 1.72 7.62 -13.32
N GLN A 22 2.28 6.41 -13.43
CA GLN A 22 2.98 5.68 -12.36
C GLN A 22 4.51 5.74 -12.52
N GLY A 23 4.99 6.50 -13.51
CA GLY A 23 6.40 6.70 -13.80
C GLY A 23 7.12 7.58 -12.75
N PRO A 24 8.45 7.77 -12.92
CA PRO A 24 9.22 8.66 -12.06
C PRO A 24 8.61 10.07 -12.02
N ARG A 25 8.60 10.67 -10.83
CA ARG A 25 8.09 12.02 -10.60
C ARG A 25 8.96 13.04 -11.32
N ASP A 26 8.32 13.95 -12.04
CA ASP A 26 8.97 15.09 -12.69
C ASP A 26 8.44 16.38 -12.07
N SER A 27 8.96 16.70 -10.88
CA SER A 27 8.44 17.82 -10.07
C SER A 27 8.59 19.18 -10.72
N TRP A 28 9.44 19.31 -11.75
CA TRP A 28 9.63 20.57 -12.47
C TRP A 28 8.41 20.98 -13.30
N TYR A 29 7.58 20.00 -13.71
CA TYR A 29 6.35 20.22 -14.46
C TYR A 29 5.08 20.02 -13.62
N ASP A 30 5.19 19.96 -12.29
CA ASP A 30 4.02 20.08 -11.42
C ASP A 30 3.32 21.42 -11.69
N ALA A 31 1.98 21.43 -11.67
CA ALA A 31 1.19 22.59 -12.04
C ALA A 31 0.08 22.88 -11.03
N SER A 32 -0.42 24.12 -11.05
CA SER A 32 -1.53 24.54 -10.19
C SER A 32 -2.85 23.90 -10.63
N CYS A 33 -3.83 23.86 -9.72
CA CYS A 33 -5.12 23.21 -9.97
C CYS A 33 -5.91 23.77 -11.16
N SER A 34 -5.78 25.07 -11.44
CA SER A 34 -6.45 25.75 -12.55
C SER A 34 -5.67 25.69 -13.87
N THR A 35 -4.43 25.18 -13.85
CA THR A 35 -3.64 25.00 -15.07
C THR A 35 -4.29 23.94 -15.95
N THR A 36 -4.46 24.25 -17.24
CA THR A 36 -4.93 23.27 -18.23
C THR A 36 -3.80 22.31 -18.57
N ILE A 37 -3.97 21.05 -18.18
CA ILE A 37 -3.06 19.96 -18.53
C ILE A 37 -3.47 19.47 -19.91
N GLY A 38 -2.59 19.64 -20.90
CA GLY A 38 -2.82 19.22 -22.27
C GLY A 38 -2.08 17.94 -22.65
N HIS A 39 -2.44 17.41 -23.82
CA HIS A 39 -1.77 16.25 -24.43
C HIS A 39 -0.24 16.36 -24.42
N GLY A 40 0.44 15.22 -24.28
CA GLY A 40 1.90 15.12 -24.22
C GLY A 40 2.47 15.16 -22.80
N SER A 41 1.62 15.36 -21.79
CA SER A 41 2.00 15.31 -20.38
C SER A 41 1.50 14.00 -19.75
N SER A 42 2.25 13.44 -18.81
CA SER A 42 1.78 12.34 -17.95
C SER A 42 1.79 12.75 -16.50
N GLY A 43 0.91 12.15 -15.70
CA GLY A 43 0.81 12.43 -14.27
C GLY A 43 -0.58 12.18 -13.70
N TYR A 44 -0.85 12.83 -12.58
CA TYR A 44 -2.15 12.73 -11.89
C TYR A 44 -2.50 14.02 -11.15
N CYS A 45 -3.79 14.19 -10.86
CA CYS A 45 -4.27 15.23 -9.96
C CYS A 45 -4.29 14.71 -8.53
N GLU A 46 -3.62 15.43 -7.63
CA GLU A 46 -3.72 15.24 -6.20
C GLU A 46 -4.84 16.12 -5.65
N CYS A 47 -5.78 15.49 -4.95
CA CYS A 47 -6.87 16.12 -4.24
C CYS A 47 -6.65 15.96 -2.72
N GLU A 48 -7.42 16.69 -1.93
CA GLU A 48 -7.47 16.49 -0.47
C GLU A 48 -7.77 15.03 -0.09
N ASN A 49 -7.48 14.68 1.17
CA ASN A 49 -7.62 13.32 1.71
C ASN A 49 -6.77 12.27 0.96
N ARG A 50 -5.61 12.68 0.42
CA ARG A 50 -4.66 11.83 -0.33
C ARG A 50 -5.25 11.18 -1.60
N ARG A 51 -6.39 11.64 -2.07
CA ARG A 51 -7.04 11.10 -3.27
C ARG A 51 -6.26 11.48 -4.51
N ARG A 52 -6.05 10.51 -5.41
CA ARG A 52 -5.47 10.74 -6.74
C ARG A 52 -6.51 10.45 -7.80
N VAL A 53 -6.65 11.38 -8.74
CA VAL A 53 -7.61 11.28 -9.84
C VAL A 53 -6.94 11.65 -11.15
N ARG A 54 -7.58 11.29 -12.28
CA ARG A 54 -7.06 11.59 -13.63
C ARG A 54 -5.59 11.19 -13.78
N GLU A 55 -5.28 9.96 -13.40
CA GLU A 55 -4.01 9.31 -13.74
C GLU A 55 -3.97 9.10 -15.26
N VAL A 56 -3.12 9.86 -15.95
CA VAL A 56 -3.04 9.87 -17.42
C VAL A 56 -1.62 9.70 -17.93
N GLY A 57 -1.47 8.94 -19.02
CA GLY A 57 -0.29 8.97 -19.87
C GLY A 57 -0.36 10.17 -20.84
N CYS A 58 0.56 10.27 -21.80
CA CYS A 58 0.63 11.42 -22.71
C CYS A 58 -0.58 11.60 -23.65
N ASP A 59 -1.32 10.52 -23.94
CA ASP A 59 -2.49 10.56 -24.82
C ASP A 59 -3.77 10.79 -24.01
N HIS A 60 -4.13 12.06 -23.81
CA HIS A 60 -5.35 12.44 -23.14
C HIS A 60 -5.90 13.79 -23.65
N HIS A 61 -7.21 13.98 -23.52
CA HIS A 61 -7.85 15.28 -23.71
C HIS A 61 -7.46 16.24 -22.60
N SER A 62 -7.44 17.54 -22.89
CA SER A 62 -7.08 18.53 -21.90
C SER A 62 -8.08 18.61 -20.74
N PHE A 63 -7.59 18.82 -19.53
CA PHE A 63 -8.41 19.00 -18.32
C PHE A 63 -7.72 19.91 -17.29
N THR A 64 -8.44 20.30 -16.24
CA THR A 64 -7.87 20.95 -15.05
C THR A 64 -8.01 20.01 -13.85
N CYS A 65 -7.08 20.08 -12.90
CA CYS A 65 -7.19 19.29 -11.68
C CYS A 65 -8.31 19.79 -10.76
N GLU A 66 -8.66 21.07 -10.84
CA GLU A 66 -9.83 21.61 -10.15
C GLU A 66 -11.12 20.90 -10.57
N ASP A 67 -11.38 20.75 -11.87
CA ASP A 67 -12.56 20.06 -12.37
C ASP A 67 -12.51 18.55 -12.10
N ALA A 68 -11.31 17.96 -12.19
CA ALA A 68 -11.10 16.56 -11.93
C ALA A 68 -11.44 16.19 -10.48
N CYS A 69 -10.93 16.95 -9.51
CA CYS A 69 -11.16 16.70 -8.10
C CYS A 69 -12.63 16.91 -7.71
N LYS A 70 -13.32 17.91 -8.30
CA LYS A 70 -14.75 18.17 -8.05
C LYS A 70 -15.65 17.03 -8.57
N LYS A 71 -15.43 16.56 -9.81
CA LYS A 71 -16.29 15.51 -10.41
C LYS A 71 -16.23 14.20 -9.62
N ASP A 72 -15.05 13.85 -9.16
CA ASP A 72 -14.79 12.61 -8.44
C ASP A 72 -15.03 12.74 -6.92
N ALA A 73 -15.37 13.93 -6.41
CA ALA A 73 -15.88 14.10 -5.05
C ALA A 73 -17.27 13.47 -4.85
N SER A 74 -18.05 13.33 -5.93
CA SER A 74 -19.35 12.64 -5.90
C SER A 74 -19.25 11.12 -5.73
N SER A 75 -18.04 10.57 -5.73
CA SER A 75 -17.73 9.16 -5.48
C SER A 75 -16.93 8.95 -4.20
N GLU A 76 -17.03 9.83 -3.21
CA GLU A 76 -16.51 9.55 -1.87
C GLU A 76 -16.92 8.12 -1.47
N LEU A 77 -15.91 7.26 -1.30
CA LEU A 77 -16.08 5.86 -0.96
C LEU A 77 -16.66 5.79 0.45
N HIS A 78 -17.98 5.93 0.56
CA HIS A 78 -18.67 5.62 1.80
C HIS A 78 -18.67 4.10 1.94
N TYR A 79 -17.76 3.60 2.78
CA TYR A 79 -17.76 2.18 3.12
C TYR A 79 -19.09 1.84 3.80
N PRO A 80 -19.79 0.78 3.36
CA PRO A 80 -20.98 0.33 4.05
C PRO A 80 -20.68 0.12 5.53
N ALA A 81 -21.64 0.44 6.38
CA ALA A 81 -21.50 0.23 7.82
C ALA A 81 -21.09 -1.23 8.13
N GLY A 82 -20.06 -1.41 8.95
CA GLY A 82 -19.46 -2.69 9.28
C GLY A 82 -18.32 -3.15 8.37
N LEU A 83 -17.94 -2.37 7.35
CA LEU A 83 -16.83 -2.63 6.42
C LEU A 83 -15.80 -1.50 6.37
N GLU A 84 -15.74 -0.67 7.41
CA GLU A 84 -14.83 0.48 7.51
C GLU A 84 -13.41 0.09 7.94
N TYR A 85 -13.23 -1.11 8.52
CA TYR A 85 -11.97 -1.54 9.11
C TYR A 85 -11.38 -2.76 8.41
N VAL A 86 -10.06 -2.89 8.49
CA VAL A 86 -9.36 -4.13 8.18
C VAL A 86 -9.64 -5.13 9.29
N THR A 87 -10.06 -6.34 8.91
CA THR A 87 -10.41 -7.42 9.84
C THR A 87 -9.63 -8.69 9.55
N CYS A 88 -9.45 -9.53 10.55
CA CYS A 88 -8.89 -10.87 10.39
C CYS A 88 -9.71 -11.68 9.38
N GLY A 89 -9.02 -12.35 8.45
CA GLY A 89 -9.63 -13.06 7.33
C GLY A 89 -9.98 -12.20 6.12
N SER A 90 -9.84 -10.88 6.20
CA SER A 90 -9.96 -10.00 5.02
C SER A 90 -8.82 -10.25 4.04
N THR A 91 -9.12 -10.10 2.76
CA THR A 91 -8.12 -10.11 1.69
C THR A 91 -7.95 -8.70 1.16
N ILE A 92 -6.75 -8.14 1.28
CA ILE A 92 -6.46 -6.74 0.96
C ILE A 92 -5.37 -6.61 -0.10
N LYS A 93 -5.39 -5.50 -0.84
CA LYS A 93 -4.22 -4.95 -1.52
C LYS A 93 -3.61 -3.89 -0.63
N LEU A 94 -2.37 -4.11 -0.21
CA LEU A 94 -1.62 -3.14 0.58
C LEU A 94 -0.96 -2.15 -0.37
N VAL A 95 -1.38 -0.89 -0.33
CA VAL A 95 -0.97 0.15 -1.28
C VAL A 95 0.05 1.08 -0.62
N HIS A 96 1.20 1.27 -1.26
CA HIS A 96 2.21 2.21 -0.80
C HIS A 96 1.73 3.66 -1.01
N ASP A 97 1.91 4.53 -0.01
CA ASP A 97 1.31 5.87 -0.07
C ASP A 97 1.92 6.73 -1.20
N GLU A 98 3.23 6.89 -1.25
CA GLU A 98 3.84 7.81 -2.22
C GLU A 98 3.73 7.31 -3.67
N SER A 99 3.93 6.01 -3.91
CA SER A 99 3.97 5.46 -5.27
C SER A 99 2.62 4.95 -5.76
N ARG A 100 1.67 4.62 -4.86
CA ARG A 100 0.41 3.92 -5.17
C ARG A 100 0.60 2.51 -5.75
N PHE A 101 1.81 1.96 -5.69
CA PHE A 101 2.06 0.58 -6.06
C PHE A 101 1.54 -0.35 -4.96
N ARG A 102 1.08 -1.53 -5.34
CA ARG A 102 0.53 -2.54 -4.43
C ARG A 102 1.61 -3.55 -4.09
N LEU A 103 1.69 -3.94 -2.83
CA LEU A 103 2.47 -5.09 -2.41
C LEU A 103 2.07 -6.31 -3.26
N HIS A 104 3.05 -7.02 -3.80
CA HIS A 104 2.87 -8.00 -4.86
C HIS A 104 3.88 -9.13 -4.73
N SER A 105 3.50 -10.33 -5.11
CA SER A 105 4.41 -11.47 -5.24
C SER A 105 4.06 -12.30 -6.47
N HIS A 106 4.84 -13.35 -6.77
CA HIS A 106 4.68 -14.17 -7.97
C HIS A 106 5.64 -15.37 -7.90
N GLU A 107 5.52 -16.32 -8.83
CA GLU A 107 6.39 -17.51 -8.90
C GLU A 107 7.78 -17.22 -9.50
N VAL A 108 8.45 -16.19 -8.99
CA VAL A 108 9.85 -15.86 -9.31
C VAL A 108 10.57 -15.77 -7.98
N ASN A 109 11.79 -16.29 -7.94
CA ASN A 109 12.63 -16.23 -6.77
C ASN A 109 13.74 -15.20 -7.00
N TYR A 110 14.27 -14.62 -5.91
CA TYR A 110 15.47 -13.82 -6.01
C TYR A 110 16.66 -14.67 -6.46
N GLY A 111 17.50 -14.11 -7.32
CA GLY A 111 18.79 -14.72 -7.70
C GLY A 111 19.92 -14.41 -6.71
N THR A 112 19.65 -13.57 -5.72
CA THR A 112 20.57 -13.12 -4.67
C THR A 112 19.93 -13.30 -3.30
N GLY A 113 20.65 -12.96 -2.23
CA GLY A 113 20.09 -12.98 -0.88
C GLY A 113 19.71 -14.40 -0.46
N SER A 114 18.46 -14.59 -0.02
CA SER A 114 18.01 -15.89 0.49
C SER A 114 17.64 -16.90 -0.60
N GLY A 115 17.44 -16.43 -1.85
CA GLY A 115 16.90 -17.25 -2.93
C GLY A 115 15.41 -17.60 -2.80
N GLN A 116 14.69 -16.99 -1.85
CA GLN A 116 13.25 -17.18 -1.66
C GLN A 116 12.41 -16.45 -2.72
N GLN A 117 11.10 -16.68 -2.68
CA GLN A 117 10.14 -16.04 -3.58
C GLN A 117 10.22 -14.52 -3.45
N SER A 118 10.27 -13.80 -4.58
CA SER A 118 10.37 -12.35 -4.58
C SER A 118 9.06 -11.67 -4.19
N VAL A 119 9.21 -10.56 -3.47
CA VAL A 119 8.11 -9.64 -3.13
C VAL A 119 8.49 -8.27 -3.64
N THR A 120 7.56 -7.67 -4.38
CA THR A 120 7.77 -6.39 -5.08
C THR A 120 6.58 -5.48 -4.82
N ALA A 121 6.66 -4.25 -5.33
CA ALA A 121 5.47 -3.43 -5.50
C ALA A 121 5.11 -3.36 -6.99
N HIS A 122 3.82 -3.51 -7.32
CA HIS A 122 3.31 -3.51 -8.68
C HIS A 122 2.30 -2.38 -8.93
N GLY A 123 2.36 -1.75 -10.10
CA GLY A 123 1.56 -0.56 -10.42
C GLY A 123 0.12 -0.86 -10.83
N SER A 124 -0.17 -2.08 -11.31
CA SER A 124 -1.51 -2.44 -11.77
C SER A 124 -2.50 -2.52 -10.61
N ARG A 125 -3.66 -1.86 -10.76
CA ARG A 125 -4.75 -1.90 -9.78
C ARG A 125 -5.47 -3.24 -9.79
N ASP A 126 -5.50 -3.93 -10.93
CA ASP A 126 -6.34 -5.10 -11.16
C ASP A 126 -5.57 -6.41 -11.08
N ASP A 127 -4.27 -6.36 -10.80
CA ASP A 127 -3.46 -7.56 -10.68
C ASP A 127 -3.86 -8.41 -9.46
N PHE A 128 -4.09 -9.70 -9.71
CA PHE A 128 -4.59 -10.64 -8.72
C PHE A 128 -3.49 -11.20 -7.81
N ASN A 129 -2.21 -11.01 -8.14
CA ASN A 129 -1.08 -11.34 -7.26
C ASN A 129 -0.72 -10.20 -6.28
N SER A 130 -1.56 -9.16 -6.23
CA SER A 130 -1.50 -8.13 -5.19
C SER A 130 -2.44 -8.38 -4.01
N TYR A 131 -3.13 -9.52 -3.97
CA TYR A 131 -4.02 -9.88 -2.87
C TYR A 131 -3.29 -10.63 -1.76
N TRP A 132 -3.48 -10.14 -0.53
CA TRP A 132 -2.90 -10.68 0.70
C TRP A 132 -3.99 -10.94 1.73
N LEU A 133 -4.02 -12.15 2.28
CA LEU A 133 -4.92 -12.53 3.38
C LEU A 133 -4.33 -12.07 4.71
N VAL A 134 -5.13 -11.36 5.50
CA VAL A 134 -4.76 -10.90 6.85
C VAL A 134 -5.03 -12.00 7.87
N LYS A 135 -4.00 -12.40 8.62
CA LYS A 135 -4.04 -13.46 9.64
C LYS A 135 -3.40 -12.99 10.94
N GLU A 136 -3.60 -13.75 12.00
CA GLU A 136 -2.87 -13.61 13.27
C GLU A 136 -1.35 -13.77 13.10
N GLY A 137 -0.59 -13.22 14.05
CA GLY A 137 0.85 -13.44 14.19
C GLY A 137 1.26 -14.91 14.29
N ASP A 138 2.53 -15.20 14.00
CA ASP A 138 3.05 -16.56 14.11
C ASP A 138 2.92 -17.12 15.54
N GLY A 139 2.53 -18.39 15.66
CA GLY A 139 2.29 -19.06 16.94
C GLY A 139 1.11 -18.53 17.78
N ALA A 140 0.39 -17.49 17.31
CA ALA A 140 -0.77 -16.96 18.00
C ALA A 140 -2.00 -17.85 17.81
N THR A 141 -2.96 -17.75 18.74
CA THR A 141 -4.28 -18.36 18.55
C THR A 141 -4.95 -17.76 17.31
N PRO A 142 -5.54 -18.57 16.42
CA PRO A 142 -6.26 -18.07 15.24
C PRO A 142 -7.26 -16.98 15.62
N CYS A 143 -7.18 -15.84 14.93
CA CYS A 143 -8.11 -14.74 15.18
C CYS A 143 -9.51 -15.06 14.65
N ALA A 144 -10.53 -14.52 15.30
CA ALA A 144 -11.91 -14.66 14.82
C ALA A 144 -12.09 -13.92 13.50
N LEU A 145 -12.71 -14.56 12.51
CA LEU A 145 -13.01 -13.93 11.23
C LEU A 145 -13.89 -12.69 11.43
N GLY A 146 -13.54 -11.59 10.79
CA GLY A 146 -14.24 -10.31 10.96
C GLY A 146 -13.84 -9.52 12.21
N ALA A 147 -12.97 -10.05 13.09
CA ALA A 147 -12.41 -9.26 14.18
C ALA A 147 -11.52 -8.13 13.65
N LYS A 148 -11.75 -6.89 14.10
CA LYS A 148 -10.97 -5.72 13.70
C LYS A 148 -9.50 -5.88 14.08
N ILE A 149 -8.61 -5.42 13.21
CA ILE A 149 -7.19 -5.34 13.52
C ILE A 149 -6.93 -4.03 14.28
N ILE A 150 -6.69 -4.14 15.58
CA ILE A 150 -6.37 -2.99 16.44
C ILE A 150 -4.92 -2.57 16.19
N CYS A 151 -4.64 -1.26 16.15
CA CYS A 151 -3.27 -0.77 16.05
C CYS A 151 -2.40 -1.34 17.20
N GLY A 152 -1.18 -1.74 16.88
CA GLY A 152 -0.29 -2.49 17.78
C GLY A 152 -0.46 -4.00 17.72
N SER A 153 -1.48 -4.53 17.02
CA SER A 153 -1.62 -5.97 16.81
C SER A 153 -0.51 -6.53 15.93
N THR A 154 -0.10 -7.76 16.22
CA THR A 154 0.79 -8.54 15.37
C THR A 154 -0.02 -9.41 14.41
N ILE A 155 0.28 -9.29 13.13
CA ILE A 155 -0.40 -10.00 12.03
C ILE A 155 0.62 -10.74 11.15
N ARG A 156 0.09 -11.63 10.31
CA ARG A 156 0.77 -12.15 9.11
C ARG A 156 -0.02 -11.76 7.87
N LEU A 157 0.69 -11.58 6.76
CA LEU A 157 0.10 -11.36 5.45
C LEU A 157 0.46 -12.56 4.56
N GLU A 158 -0.53 -13.35 4.18
CA GLU A 158 -0.35 -14.51 3.31
C GLU A 158 -0.72 -14.15 1.86
N HIS A 159 0.22 -14.28 0.93
CA HIS A 159 -0.05 -14.06 -0.49
C HIS A 159 -1.06 -15.11 -0.99
N VAL A 160 -2.18 -14.65 -1.55
CA VAL A 160 -3.32 -15.53 -1.86
C VAL A 160 -2.97 -16.63 -2.86
N ASN A 161 -2.23 -16.30 -3.92
CA ASN A 161 -1.99 -17.26 -5.01
C ASN A 161 -0.87 -18.25 -4.71
N SER A 162 0.24 -17.79 -4.11
CA SER A 162 1.37 -18.67 -3.80
C SER A 162 1.30 -19.31 -2.42
N ARG A 163 0.38 -18.84 -1.56
CA ARG A 163 0.19 -19.31 -0.18
C ARG A 163 1.46 -19.16 0.67
N ARG A 164 2.27 -18.15 0.36
CA ARG A 164 3.50 -17.81 1.10
C ARG A 164 3.27 -16.58 1.95
N ASN A 165 3.91 -16.53 3.11
CA ASN A 165 3.83 -15.41 4.03
C ASN A 165 4.79 -14.30 3.62
N LEU A 166 4.39 -13.04 3.84
CA LEU A 166 5.28 -11.89 3.79
C LEU A 166 6.32 -12.03 4.89
N HIS A 167 7.58 -12.13 4.50
CA HIS A 167 8.66 -12.51 5.38
C HIS A 167 9.83 -11.53 5.32
N SER A 168 10.55 -11.39 6.42
CA SER A 168 11.84 -10.70 6.43
C SER A 168 12.83 -11.34 7.40
N HIS A 169 14.11 -11.11 7.13
CA HIS A 169 15.24 -11.80 7.76
C HIS A 169 16.54 -11.05 7.51
N ASP A 170 17.66 -11.57 8.03
CA ASP A 170 18.97 -10.94 7.92
C ASP A 170 19.70 -11.26 6.60
N PHE A 171 19.00 -11.03 5.48
CA PHE A 171 19.58 -11.04 4.14
C PHE A 171 19.51 -9.64 3.54
N ALA A 172 20.48 -9.29 2.68
CA ALA A 172 20.47 -8.00 1.98
C ALA A 172 19.39 -7.98 0.89
N SER A 173 18.65 -6.88 0.79
CA SER A 173 17.69 -6.66 -0.30
C SER A 173 18.41 -6.48 -1.66
N PRO A 174 17.77 -6.86 -2.77
CA PRO A 174 18.45 -7.05 -4.06
C PRO A 174 19.01 -5.77 -4.71
N LEU A 175 18.36 -4.62 -4.53
CA LEU A 175 18.69 -3.38 -5.25
C LEU A 175 19.26 -2.27 -4.34
N SER A 176 19.14 -2.40 -3.02
CA SER A 176 19.57 -1.36 -2.08
C SER A 176 20.99 -1.50 -1.54
N SER A 177 21.86 -2.22 -2.26
CA SER A 177 23.30 -2.34 -1.95
C SER A 177 23.61 -2.76 -0.51
N GLY A 178 22.78 -3.65 0.07
CA GLY A 178 22.95 -4.14 1.43
C GLY A 178 22.53 -3.18 2.56
N ARG A 179 21.96 -2.02 2.24
CA ARG A 179 21.48 -1.06 3.26
C ARG A 179 20.23 -1.53 4.00
N PHE A 180 19.40 -2.35 3.36
CA PHE A 180 18.11 -2.79 3.88
C PHE A 180 17.99 -4.30 3.84
N ALA A 181 17.13 -4.84 4.70
CA ALA A 181 16.84 -6.26 4.75
C ALA A 181 15.92 -6.68 3.60
N GLU A 182 16.13 -7.89 3.09
CA GLU A 182 15.29 -8.54 2.10
C GLU A 182 13.88 -8.77 2.67
N VAL A 183 12.89 -8.54 1.81
CA VAL A 183 11.50 -8.96 2.03
C VAL A 183 11.13 -9.96 0.95
N SER A 184 10.61 -11.11 1.36
CA SER A 184 10.39 -12.28 0.52
C SER A 184 9.06 -12.96 0.84
N GLY A 185 8.67 -13.90 -0.03
CA GLY A 185 7.60 -14.86 0.23
C GLY A 185 8.20 -16.14 0.83
N PHE A 186 7.84 -16.47 2.07
CA PHE A 186 8.36 -17.63 2.79
C PHE A 186 7.25 -18.59 3.20
N GLY A 187 7.63 -19.80 3.61
CA GLY A 187 6.67 -20.76 4.13
C GLY A 187 5.84 -21.44 3.05
N VAL A 188 4.95 -22.36 3.43
CA VAL A 188 4.13 -23.16 2.51
C VAL A 188 2.72 -23.24 3.06
N ALA A 189 1.72 -23.02 2.20
CA ALA A 189 0.30 -23.11 2.57
C ALA A 189 -0.12 -22.18 3.73
N GLY A 190 0.63 -21.09 3.97
CA GLY A 190 0.43 -20.17 5.08
C GLY A 190 1.15 -20.57 6.38
N ASP A 191 1.86 -21.70 6.40
CA ASP A 191 2.76 -22.09 7.49
C ASP A 191 4.12 -21.41 7.28
N GLY A 192 4.75 -20.95 8.36
CA GLY A 192 6.09 -20.39 8.31
C GLY A 192 6.67 -20.22 9.71
N ASP A 193 7.23 -19.06 10.03
CA ASP A 193 7.92 -18.84 11.31
C ASP A 193 7.81 -17.39 11.83
N GLY A 194 8.54 -17.08 12.90
CA GLY A 194 8.53 -15.76 13.53
C GLY A 194 8.92 -14.61 12.61
N GLY A 195 9.65 -14.85 11.51
CA GLY A 195 9.99 -13.87 10.48
C GLY A 195 8.82 -13.46 9.58
N ASP A 196 7.65 -14.09 9.76
CA ASP A 196 6.43 -13.74 9.04
C ASP A 196 5.59 -12.68 9.78
N SER A 197 5.96 -12.35 11.02
CA SER A 197 5.13 -11.52 11.91
C SER A 197 5.44 -10.04 11.79
N TRP A 198 4.39 -9.23 11.63
CA TRP A 198 4.46 -7.77 11.49
C TRP A 198 3.51 -7.09 12.47
N THR A 199 4.01 -6.10 13.21
CA THR A 199 3.18 -5.21 14.03
C THR A 199 2.59 -4.11 13.18
N VAL A 200 1.28 -3.93 13.25
CA VAL A 200 0.56 -2.84 12.59
C VAL A 200 0.69 -1.57 13.41
N GLU A 201 1.44 -0.59 12.93
CA GLU A 201 1.60 0.71 13.58
C GLU A 201 0.84 1.77 12.79
N CYS A 202 -0.29 2.23 13.34
CA CYS A 202 -1.09 3.26 12.69
C CYS A 202 -0.38 4.62 12.73
N ASP A 203 -0.64 5.44 11.71
CA ASP A 203 -0.05 6.77 11.66
C ASP A 203 -0.53 7.63 12.84
N ASN A 204 0.35 8.49 13.35
CA ASN A 204 0.10 9.28 14.55
C ASN A 204 -1.11 10.23 14.42
N ALA A 205 -1.52 10.55 13.20
CA ALA A 205 -2.71 11.35 12.94
C ALA A 205 -4.02 10.55 13.08
N GLN A 206 -3.97 9.21 13.10
CA GLN A 206 -5.15 8.36 13.19
C GLN A 206 -5.75 8.42 14.60
N GLN A 207 -7.04 8.74 14.67
CA GLN A 207 -7.79 8.91 15.91
C GLN A 207 -8.93 7.89 16.00
N CYS A 208 -9.46 7.66 17.21
CA CYS A 208 -10.71 6.92 17.37
C CYS A 208 -11.80 7.59 16.52
N GLN A 209 -12.40 6.84 15.61
CA GLN A 209 -13.61 7.28 14.93
C GLN A 209 -14.82 7.00 15.82
N ALA A 210 -15.88 7.79 15.70
CA ALA A 210 -17.09 7.65 16.51
C ALA A 210 -17.79 6.28 16.34
N SER A 211 -17.59 5.64 15.18
CA SER A 211 -18.04 4.27 14.88
C SER A 211 -17.20 3.20 15.57
N ASP A 212 -15.99 3.53 16.04
CA ASP A 212 -15.07 2.58 16.66
C ASP A 212 -15.30 2.44 18.17
N LYS A 213 -16.33 1.67 18.54
CA LYS A 213 -16.65 1.36 19.96
C LYS A 213 -15.46 0.75 20.72
N ASP A 214 -14.66 -0.08 20.04
CA ASP A 214 -13.50 -0.76 20.62
C ASP A 214 -12.38 0.23 20.96
N CYS A 215 -12.15 1.22 20.08
CA CYS A 215 -11.23 2.32 20.34
C CYS A 215 -11.67 3.18 21.51
N HIS A 216 -12.96 3.49 21.64
CA HIS A 216 -13.43 4.29 22.77
C HIS A 216 -13.26 3.59 24.12
N THR A 217 -13.20 2.25 24.13
CA THR A 217 -12.97 1.46 25.33
C THR A 217 -11.48 1.29 25.64
N SER A 218 -10.68 0.95 24.63
CA SER A 218 -9.25 0.67 24.78
C SER A 218 -8.35 1.91 24.69
N GLY A 219 -8.85 2.98 24.08
CA GLY A 219 -8.09 4.16 23.68
C GLY A 219 -7.22 3.97 22.42
N ILE A 220 -7.30 2.80 21.75
CA ILE A 220 -6.42 2.44 20.64
C ILE A 220 -7.24 2.26 19.36
N PRO A 221 -6.92 2.98 18.26
CA PRO A 221 -7.69 2.88 17.03
C PRO A 221 -7.61 1.49 16.41
N SER A 222 -8.66 1.12 15.68
CA SER A 222 -8.60 0.02 14.73
C SER A 222 -8.03 0.51 13.40
N TRP A 223 -7.37 -0.38 12.67
CA TRP A 223 -6.85 -0.10 11.33
C TRP A 223 -8.02 0.12 10.36
N GLY A 224 -8.33 1.38 10.09
CA GLY A 224 -9.33 1.78 9.11
C GLY A 224 -8.88 1.49 7.69
N ARG A 225 -9.85 1.24 6.80
CA ARG A 225 -9.59 1.20 5.36
C ARG A 225 -9.17 2.58 4.88
N ASP A 226 -8.28 2.60 3.91
CA ASP A 226 -7.56 3.79 3.46
C ASP A 226 -6.72 4.51 4.52
N GLU A 227 -6.82 4.19 5.80
CA GLU A 227 -5.98 4.80 6.83
C GLU A 227 -4.54 4.32 6.74
N LEU A 228 -3.64 5.25 7.04
CA LEU A 228 -2.20 5.03 6.93
C LEU A 228 -1.66 4.21 8.08
N VAL A 229 -0.87 3.19 7.74
CA VAL A 229 -0.16 2.35 8.68
C VAL A 229 1.29 2.14 8.22
N ARG A 230 2.11 1.67 9.15
CA ARG A 230 3.42 1.09 8.93
C ARG A 230 3.37 -0.35 9.41
N LEU A 231 4.06 -1.23 8.70
CA LEU A 231 4.23 -2.62 9.13
C LEU A 231 5.65 -2.80 9.64
N ARG A 232 5.79 -3.00 10.94
CA ARG A 232 7.09 -3.21 11.58
C ARG A 232 7.33 -4.70 11.78
N HIS A 233 8.36 -5.23 11.15
CA HIS A 233 8.76 -6.61 11.29
C HIS A 233 9.11 -6.92 12.75
N VAL A 234 8.48 -7.93 13.34
CA VAL A 234 8.58 -8.20 14.79
C VAL A 234 10.00 -8.57 15.20
N VAL A 235 10.67 -9.44 14.43
CA VAL A 235 11.99 -9.96 14.81
C VAL A 235 13.09 -8.91 14.65
N SER A 236 13.09 -8.18 13.53
CA SER A 236 14.18 -7.23 13.22
C SER A 236 13.88 -5.79 13.65
N GLY A 237 12.62 -5.47 13.95
CA GLY A 237 12.16 -4.11 14.25
C GLY A 237 12.19 -3.16 13.05
N LYS A 238 12.48 -3.65 11.84
CA LYS A 238 12.55 -2.87 10.59
C LYS A 238 11.15 -2.72 9.96
N TYR A 239 10.93 -1.66 9.20
CA TYR A 239 9.66 -1.33 8.57
C TYR A 239 9.62 -1.78 7.11
N LEU A 240 8.50 -2.40 6.71
CA LEU A 240 8.18 -2.68 5.32
C LEU A 240 8.12 -1.37 4.54
N ARG A 241 8.89 -1.29 3.46
CA ARG A 241 9.03 -0.06 2.68
C ARG A 241 9.32 -0.32 1.21
N THR A 242 9.05 0.67 0.39
CA THR A 242 9.44 0.68 -1.02
C THR A 242 9.83 2.10 -1.44
N ASP A 243 10.53 2.22 -2.56
CA ASP A 243 10.99 3.51 -3.08
C ASP A 243 10.67 3.60 -4.57
N HIS A 244 9.94 4.62 -4.97
CA HIS A 244 9.56 4.84 -6.37
C HIS A 244 10.76 4.95 -7.32
N GLY A 245 11.93 5.34 -6.79
CA GLY A 245 13.19 5.43 -7.55
C GLY A 245 13.93 4.09 -7.70
N VAL A 246 13.60 3.07 -6.91
CA VAL A 246 14.32 1.78 -6.88
C VAL A 246 13.44 0.70 -7.51
N ARG A 247 13.70 0.42 -8.79
CA ARG A 247 12.89 -0.49 -9.62
C ARG A 247 13.75 -1.52 -10.36
N PHE A 248 13.15 -2.67 -10.65
CA PHE A 248 13.73 -3.65 -11.54
C PHE A 248 13.66 -3.14 -12.97
N ASP A 249 14.79 -3.16 -13.67
CA ASP A 249 14.91 -2.75 -15.07
C ASP A 249 15.90 -3.63 -15.81
N GLN A 250 16.07 -3.39 -17.11
CA GLN A 250 16.91 -4.24 -17.96
C GLN A 250 18.40 -4.18 -17.57
N SER A 251 18.84 -3.15 -16.85
CA SER A 251 20.22 -2.99 -16.40
C SER A 251 20.54 -3.81 -15.15
N ASN A 252 19.59 -3.93 -14.22
CA ASN A 252 19.77 -4.65 -12.95
C ASN A 252 19.14 -6.06 -12.95
N CYS A 253 18.19 -6.32 -13.84
CA CYS A 253 17.48 -7.60 -13.96
C CYS A 253 17.25 -7.95 -15.44
N PRO A 254 18.31 -8.29 -16.19
CA PRO A 254 18.20 -8.51 -17.62
C PRO A 254 17.29 -9.71 -17.94
N ARG A 255 16.27 -9.48 -18.78
CA ARG A 255 15.28 -10.51 -19.17
C ARG A 255 14.43 -11.04 -18.01
N CYS A 256 14.25 -10.25 -16.95
CA CYS A 256 13.39 -10.61 -15.86
C CYS A 256 11.91 -10.37 -16.17
N PRO A 257 10.97 -11.17 -15.63
CA PRO A 257 9.53 -10.96 -15.80
C PRO A 257 8.97 -9.80 -14.95
N ILE A 258 9.79 -9.20 -14.09
CA ILE A 258 9.38 -8.19 -13.09
C ILE A 258 9.83 -6.77 -13.43
N ILE A 259 10.20 -6.50 -14.68
CA ILE A 259 10.61 -5.18 -15.14
C ILE A 259 9.52 -4.14 -14.84
N GLY A 260 9.93 -2.99 -14.30
CA GLY A 260 9.04 -1.90 -13.90
C GLY A 260 8.47 -2.02 -12.47
N GLN A 261 8.60 -3.17 -11.82
CA GLN A 261 8.20 -3.35 -10.42
C GLN A 261 9.21 -2.70 -9.48
N GLN A 262 8.75 -2.22 -8.33
CA GLN A 262 9.61 -1.57 -7.32
C GLN A 262 10.16 -2.62 -6.34
N GLU A 263 11.38 -2.40 -5.85
CA GLU A 263 11.93 -3.18 -4.74
C GLU A 263 11.09 -2.96 -3.48
N VAL A 264 10.67 -4.03 -2.83
CA VAL A 264 10.17 -3.99 -1.45
C VAL A 264 11.29 -4.51 -0.53
N ASN A 265 11.58 -3.76 0.52
CA ASN A 265 12.62 -4.09 1.50
C ASN A 265 12.16 -3.73 2.91
N ALA A 266 12.97 -4.07 3.92
CA ALA A 266 12.73 -3.68 5.31
C ALA A 266 13.87 -2.78 5.82
N GLY A 267 13.54 -1.56 6.23
CA GLY A 267 14.51 -0.55 6.69
C GLY A 267 14.31 -0.09 8.13
N PRO A 268 15.29 0.59 8.75
CA PRO A 268 15.21 0.95 10.18
C PRO A 268 14.24 2.10 10.49
N SER A 269 13.81 2.86 9.49
CA SER A 269 13.03 4.09 9.68
C SER A 269 11.58 3.91 9.24
N GLY A 270 10.64 4.31 10.11
CA GLY A 270 9.23 4.47 9.77
C GLY A 270 8.95 5.79 9.05
N ASP A 271 9.69 6.08 7.98
CA ASP A 271 9.53 7.31 7.19
C ASP A 271 8.37 7.21 6.18
N ALA A 272 8.25 8.19 5.29
CA ALA A 272 7.20 8.21 4.27
C ALA A 272 7.25 7.02 3.29
N LYS A 273 8.41 6.37 3.15
CA LYS A 273 8.59 5.17 2.32
C LYS A 273 8.04 3.91 2.97
N ALA A 274 7.74 3.98 4.26
CA ALA A 274 7.15 2.90 5.04
C ALA A 274 5.64 3.08 5.26
N LEU A 275 5.01 4.08 4.62
CA LEU A 275 3.58 4.34 4.74
C LEU A 275 2.79 3.53 3.71
N TRP A 276 1.82 2.78 4.21
CA TRP A 276 0.92 1.94 3.43
C TRP A 276 -0.53 2.15 3.88
N PHE A 277 -1.49 1.76 3.06
CA PHE A 277 -2.90 1.65 3.46
C PHE A 277 -3.54 0.43 2.82
N ALA A 278 -4.61 -0.08 3.42
CA ALA A 278 -5.42 -1.12 2.83
C ALA A 278 -6.40 -0.50 1.84
N GLY A 279 -6.17 -0.72 0.54
CA GLY A 279 -6.98 -0.18 -0.54
C GLY A 279 -8.04 -1.16 -1.04
N GLU A 280 -7.91 -1.59 -2.30
CA GLU A 280 -8.81 -2.58 -2.90
C GLU A 280 -8.78 -3.91 -2.13
N GLY A 281 -9.91 -4.60 -1.99
CA GLY A 281 -9.97 -5.85 -1.22
C GLY A 281 -11.37 -6.40 -1.03
N ILE A 282 -11.42 -7.61 -0.45
CA ILE A 282 -12.63 -8.27 0.04
C ILE A 282 -12.54 -8.25 1.56
N TYR A 283 -13.40 -7.45 2.18
CA TYR A 283 -13.38 -7.21 3.62
C TYR A 283 -14.47 -8.03 4.30
N MET A 284 -14.09 -8.72 5.38
CA MET A 284 -15.03 -9.46 6.21
C MET A 284 -15.74 -8.46 7.13
N GLY A 285 -17.07 -8.46 7.11
CA GLY A 285 -17.87 -7.63 7.99
C GLY A 285 -17.65 -7.99 9.45
N GLY A 286 -17.59 -6.97 10.30
CA GLY A 286 -17.60 -7.18 11.75
C GLY A 286 -18.89 -7.88 12.18
N SER A 287 -18.79 -8.82 13.12
CA SER A 287 -19.94 -9.23 13.91
C SER A 287 -20.00 -8.28 15.10
N ASP A 288 -20.86 -7.26 15.01
CA ASP A 288 -21.23 -6.42 16.16
C ASP A 288 -21.88 -7.25 17.28
#